data_AF-A0A182K040-F1
#
_entry.id   AF-A0A182K040-F1
#
_cell.length_a   1.000
_cell.length_b   1.000
_cell.length_c   1.000
_cell.angle_alpha   90.00
_cell.angle_beta   90.00
_cell.angle_gamma   90.00
#
_symmetry.space_group_name_H-M   'P 1'
#
loop_
_entity.id
_entity.type
_entity.pdbx_description
1 polymer ?
#
loop_
_entity_poly.entity_id
_entity_poly.type
_entity_poly.pdbx_seq_one_letter_code
_entity_poly.pdbx_strand_id
1 'polypeptide(L)'
;MGGWWGEYSFRCQPVDHSTTGRAMRIGVSGWLTGHYNFRCQPVDYSNHPKTLRMVHACWWYYFSKFTEFFDTFFFVMRKKSSQVSTLHVIHHGCMPMSVWFGVKFTPGGHSTFFGLLNTFVHIVMYTYYLFTALGPQFQKYLWWKKYLTALQMVQFVLIMVHAFQLLFIDCNYPKAFVWWIGMHAVMFFFLFNEFYQNTYKAHMLRRDAAAAAKRREAELLLQQQQQLQNGHVANGSANGTLSNGTGNKAADYYVRGDLPAEMELTQRPAANTHTAAQ
;
A
#
# COMPACT_ATOMS: atom_id res chain seq x y z
N MET A 1 -3.80 3.67 45.98
CA MET A 1 -3.97 3.43 44.52
C MET A 1 -5.34 3.97 44.11
N GLY A 2 -5.44 5.30 43.92
CA GLY A 2 -6.68 6.00 43.60
C GLY A 2 -6.66 6.43 42.13
N GLY A 3 -7.73 6.11 41.41
CA GLY A 3 -7.82 6.21 39.96
C GLY A 3 -7.80 7.66 39.44
N TRP A 4 -7.01 7.86 38.37
CA TRP A 4 -6.92 9.08 37.55
C TRP A 4 -8.18 9.38 36.72
N TRP A 5 -9.30 8.72 37.02
CA TRP A 5 -10.58 8.89 36.31
C TRP A 5 -11.44 10.03 36.88
N GLY A 6 -11.01 10.69 37.96
CA GLY A 6 -11.83 11.66 38.70
C GLY A 6 -11.88 13.09 38.14
N GLU A 7 -10.89 13.52 37.34
CA GLU A 7 -10.79 14.92 36.89
C GLU A 7 -11.27 15.17 35.45
N TYR A 8 -11.57 14.11 34.69
CA TYR A 8 -12.21 14.24 33.39
C TYR A 8 -13.71 14.08 33.56
N SER A 9 -14.43 15.19 33.68
CA SER A 9 -15.89 15.17 33.59
C SER A 9 -16.29 14.74 32.17
N PHE A 10 -16.70 13.49 32.00
CA PHE A 10 -17.41 13.00 30.81
C PHE A 10 -18.84 13.55 30.71
N ARG A 11 -19.19 14.61 31.46
CA ARG A 11 -20.44 15.33 31.19
C ARG A 11 -20.32 15.91 29.79
N CYS A 12 -21.14 15.38 28.89
CA CYS A 12 -21.51 16.04 27.66
C CYS A 12 -21.87 17.50 28.01
N GLN A 13 -20.99 18.45 27.69
CA GLN A 13 -21.42 19.83 27.61
C GLN A 13 -22.62 19.86 26.65
N PRO A 14 -23.72 20.55 26.98
CA PRO A 14 -24.91 20.56 26.16
C PRO A 14 -24.53 20.93 24.73
N VAL A 15 -24.67 19.96 23.84
CA VAL A 15 -24.42 20.09 22.42
C VAL A 15 -25.57 20.93 21.90
N ASP A 16 -25.38 22.25 21.82
CA ASP A 16 -26.40 23.13 21.21
C ASP A 16 -26.70 22.67 19.76
N HIS A 17 -27.89 22.12 19.52
CA HIS A 17 -28.28 21.50 18.26
C HIS A 17 -28.72 22.52 17.18
N SER A 18 -28.56 23.82 17.43
CA SER A 18 -29.14 24.88 16.57
C SER A 18 -28.41 25.18 15.26
N THR A 19 -27.30 24.52 14.90
CA THR A 19 -26.60 24.82 13.64
C THR A 19 -25.94 23.60 12.98
N THR A 20 -26.55 23.17 11.88
CA THR A 20 -25.99 22.32 10.82
C THR A 20 -24.57 22.77 10.46
N GLY A 21 -23.55 22.01 10.85
CA GLY A 21 -22.14 22.32 10.48
C GLY A 21 -21.04 21.89 11.47
N ARG A 22 -21.35 21.14 12.54
CA ARG A 22 -20.34 20.78 13.57
C ARG A 22 -19.26 19.80 13.11
N ALA A 23 -19.58 18.83 12.24
CA ALA A 23 -18.57 17.92 11.71
C ALA A 23 -17.48 18.67 10.92
N MET A 24 -17.89 19.67 10.13
CA MET A 24 -16.96 20.53 9.40
C MET A 24 -16.17 21.45 10.33
N ARG A 25 -16.78 21.97 11.42
CA ARG A 25 -16.06 22.78 12.42
C ARG A 25 -15.05 22.00 13.26
N ILE A 26 -15.22 20.69 13.41
CA ILE A 26 -14.25 19.81 14.08
C ILE A 26 -13.10 19.46 13.12
N GLY A 27 -13.38 19.21 11.84
CA GLY A 27 -12.35 18.93 10.83
C GLY A 27 -11.53 20.15 10.39
N VAL A 28 -12.04 21.38 10.62
CA VAL A 28 -11.43 22.65 10.20
C VAL A 28 -10.81 23.39 11.41
N SER A 29 -10.46 22.69 12.49
CA SER A 29 -9.80 23.33 13.63
C SER A 29 -8.38 23.79 13.26
N GLY A 30 -8.16 25.09 13.08
CA GLY A 30 -6.83 25.69 12.97
C GLY A 30 -6.35 25.87 11.53
N TRP A 31 -5.86 24.80 10.90
CA TRP A 31 -5.13 24.83 9.62
C TRP A 31 -5.93 25.44 8.45
N LEU A 32 -7.18 25.02 8.29
CA LEU A 32 -8.05 25.49 7.19
C LEU A 32 -8.78 26.80 7.53
N THR A 33 -8.66 27.30 8.77
CA THR A 33 -9.19 28.61 9.20
C THR A 33 -8.17 29.75 9.11
N GLY A 34 -6.91 29.45 8.74
CA GLY A 34 -5.82 30.44 8.72
C GLY A 34 -5.29 30.85 10.10
N HIS A 35 -5.76 30.20 11.18
CA HIS A 35 -5.32 30.49 12.55
C HIS A 35 -3.99 29.83 12.91
N TYR A 36 -3.58 28.80 12.18
CA TYR A 36 -2.33 28.08 12.41
C TYR A 36 -1.26 28.54 11.43
N ASN A 37 -0.03 28.64 11.90
CA ASN A 37 1.12 29.00 11.09
C ASN A 37 1.85 27.75 10.59
N PHE A 38 2.00 27.62 9.28
CA PHE A 38 2.72 26.52 8.62
C PHE A 38 4.22 26.50 8.88
N ARG A 39 4.81 27.56 9.43
CA ARG A 39 6.24 27.61 9.79
C ARG A 39 6.49 27.13 11.22
N CYS A 40 5.85 27.76 12.19
CA CYS A 40 6.00 27.45 13.61
C CYS A 40 4.64 27.58 14.29
N GLN A 41 4.10 26.45 14.75
CA GLN A 41 2.90 26.43 15.57
C GLN A 41 3.19 25.74 16.92
N PRO A 42 3.35 26.48 18.02
CA PRO A 42 3.52 25.89 19.34
C PRO A 42 2.24 25.17 19.79
N VAL A 43 2.38 24.31 20.78
CA VAL A 43 1.24 23.66 21.43
C VAL A 43 0.65 24.63 22.44
N ASP A 44 -0.66 24.89 22.32
CA ASP A 44 -1.42 25.64 23.30
C ASP A 44 -2.08 24.66 24.28
N TYR A 45 -1.86 24.87 25.59
CA TYR A 45 -2.42 24.07 26.67
C TYR A 45 -3.55 24.80 27.43
N SER A 46 -3.98 25.96 26.93
CA SER A 46 -5.07 26.71 27.53
C SER A 46 -6.43 26.02 27.32
N ASN A 47 -7.39 26.34 28.19
CA ASN A 47 -8.78 25.88 28.09
C ASN A 47 -9.60 26.71 27.07
N HIS A 48 -8.96 27.35 26.10
CA HIS A 48 -9.69 28.09 25.08
C HIS A 48 -10.55 27.14 24.23
N PRO A 49 -11.80 27.53 23.87
CA PRO A 49 -12.69 26.66 23.10
C PRO A 49 -12.12 26.16 21.77
N LYS A 50 -11.20 26.92 21.14
CA LYS A 50 -10.53 26.51 19.90
C LYS A 50 -9.47 25.43 20.15
N THR A 51 -8.71 25.57 21.23
CA THR A 51 -7.67 24.63 21.66
C THR A 51 -8.30 23.30 22.06
N LEU A 52 -9.39 23.34 22.84
CA LEU A 52 -10.17 22.14 23.17
C LEU A 52 -10.73 21.43 21.92
N ARG A 53 -11.21 22.16 20.91
CA ARG A 53 -11.64 21.54 19.64
C ARG A 53 -10.51 20.80 18.94
N MET A 54 -9.29 21.37 18.92
CA MET A 54 -8.13 20.68 18.36
C MET A 54 -7.78 19.42 19.16
N VAL A 55 -7.79 19.50 20.49
CA VAL A 55 -7.56 18.34 21.37
C VAL A 55 -8.58 17.23 21.06
N HIS A 56 -9.86 17.57 20.89
CA HIS A 56 -10.89 16.61 20.47
C HIS A 56 -10.63 16.05 19.07
N ALA A 57 -10.18 16.86 18.10
CA ALA A 57 -9.82 16.38 16.78
C ALA A 57 -8.63 15.40 16.83
N CYS A 58 -7.61 15.69 17.65
CA CYS A 58 -6.49 14.78 17.92
C CYS A 58 -6.97 13.47 18.56
N TRP A 59 -7.92 13.53 19.49
CA TRP A 59 -8.52 12.35 20.11
C TRP A 59 -9.28 11.49 19.10
N TRP A 60 -10.11 12.10 18.26
CA TRP A 60 -10.85 11.38 17.22
C TRP A 60 -9.92 10.79 16.15
N TYR A 61 -8.84 11.49 15.80
CA TYR A 61 -7.79 10.97 14.94
C TYR A 61 -7.08 9.76 15.56
N TYR A 62 -6.80 9.79 16.86
CA TYR A 62 -6.25 8.63 17.56
C TYR A 62 -7.22 7.45 17.57
N PHE A 63 -8.49 7.70 17.89
CA PHE A 63 -9.54 6.68 17.86
C PHE A 63 -9.69 6.06 16.46
N SER A 64 -9.59 6.85 15.39
CA SER A 64 -9.69 6.34 14.03
C SER A 64 -8.62 5.29 13.73
N LYS A 65 -7.43 5.36 14.33
CA LYS A 65 -6.38 4.34 14.13
C LYS A 65 -6.77 2.95 14.61
N PHE A 66 -7.65 2.85 15.60
CA PHE A 66 -8.23 1.56 15.99
C PHE A 66 -9.29 1.08 15.01
N THR A 67 -10.07 2.00 14.44
CA THR A 67 -11.05 1.64 13.40
C THR A 67 -10.38 1.14 12.12
N GLU A 68 -9.17 1.60 11.82
CA GLU A 68 -8.39 1.11 10.67
C GLU A 68 -7.97 -0.37 10.82
N PHE A 69 -7.97 -0.95 12.03
CA PHE A 69 -7.76 -2.39 12.19
C PHE A 69 -8.86 -3.25 11.57
N PHE A 70 -10.05 -2.69 11.36
CA PHE A 70 -11.12 -3.39 10.65
C PHE A 70 -10.73 -3.71 9.21
N ASP A 71 -9.82 -2.96 8.58
CA ASP A 71 -9.29 -3.30 7.24
C ASP A 71 -8.63 -4.68 7.23
N THR A 72 -7.77 -4.92 8.22
CA THR A 72 -7.09 -6.21 8.41
C THR A 72 -8.11 -7.32 8.70
N PHE A 73 -9.10 -7.03 9.55
CA PHE A 73 -10.18 -7.97 9.86
C PHE A 73 -10.93 -8.41 8.60
N PHE A 74 -11.32 -7.47 7.73
CA PHE A 74 -11.98 -7.78 6.46
C PHE A 74 -11.07 -8.54 5.49
N PHE A 75 -9.77 -8.25 5.41
CA PHE A 75 -8.84 -9.01 4.55
C PHE A 75 -8.68 -10.46 5.00
N VAL A 76 -8.58 -10.70 6.30
CA VAL A 76 -8.49 -12.03 6.89
C VAL A 76 -9.79 -12.81 6.66
N MET A 77 -10.95 -12.20 6.95
CA MET A 77 -12.24 -12.85 6.72
C MET A 77 -12.49 -13.19 5.24
N ARG A 78 -12.01 -12.34 4.31
CA ARG A 78 -12.12 -12.59 2.87
C ARG A 78 -11.07 -13.57 2.32
N LYS A 79 -10.23 -14.14 3.19
CA LYS A 79 -9.08 -15.01 2.83
C LYS A 79 -8.15 -14.38 1.79
N LYS A 80 -8.04 -13.04 1.79
CA LYS A 80 -7.15 -12.28 0.88
C LYS A 80 -5.86 -11.90 1.59
N SER A 81 -5.13 -12.88 2.10
CA SER A 81 -3.88 -12.66 2.85
C SER A 81 -2.79 -11.97 2.02
N SER A 82 -2.85 -12.05 0.69
CA SER A 82 -1.97 -11.29 -0.20
C SER A 82 -2.12 -9.76 -0.11
N GLN A 83 -3.22 -9.27 0.49
CA GLN A 83 -3.42 -7.84 0.75
C GLN A 83 -2.82 -7.37 2.08
N VAL A 84 -2.56 -8.30 3.01
CA VAL A 84 -1.90 -8.01 4.29
C VAL A 84 -0.39 -8.00 4.07
N SER A 85 0.10 -6.92 3.48
CA SER A 85 1.53 -6.74 3.23
C SER A 85 2.29 -6.41 4.53
N THR A 86 3.60 -6.64 4.53
CA THR A 86 4.50 -6.20 5.61
C THR A 86 4.34 -4.71 5.90
N LEU A 87 4.20 -3.88 4.86
CA LEU A 87 3.92 -2.45 4.97
C LEU A 87 2.63 -2.18 5.76
N HIS A 88 1.54 -2.89 5.45
CA HIS A 88 0.25 -2.74 6.13
C HIS A 88 0.36 -3.06 7.62
N VAL A 89 0.99 -4.20 7.95
CA VAL A 89 1.13 -4.67 9.33
C VAL A 89 2.02 -3.75 10.15
N ILE A 90 3.17 -3.33 9.60
CA ILE A 90 4.07 -2.38 10.28
C ILE A 90 3.35 -1.07 10.53
N HIS A 91 2.67 -0.52 9.51
CA HIS A 91 1.93 0.73 9.64
C HIS A 91 0.82 0.64 10.70
N HIS A 92 -0.16 -0.26 10.54
CA HIS A 92 -1.27 -0.33 11.49
C HIS A 92 -0.84 -0.82 12.88
N GLY A 93 0.26 -1.59 12.97
CA GLY A 93 0.85 -1.98 14.24
C GLY A 93 1.47 -0.81 15.00
N CYS A 94 2.33 -0.01 14.35
CA CYS A 94 3.08 1.04 15.04
C CYS A 94 2.31 2.36 15.20
N MET A 95 1.38 2.67 14.28
CA MET A 95 0.71 3.98 14.24
C MET A 95 -0.14 4.29 15.49
N PRO A 96 -0.98 3.39 16.03
CA PRO A 96 -1.74 3.67 17.25
C PRO A 96 -0.82 3.95 18.44
N MET A 97 0.25 3.17 18.61
CA MET A 97 1.23 3.37 19.69
C MET A 97 1.95 4.72 19.54
N SER A 98 2.35 5.08 18.32
CA SER A 98 3.05 6.33 18.02
C SER A 98 2.16 7.57 18.24
N VAL A 99 0.90 7.51 17.78
CA VAL A 99 -0.06 8.62 17.90
C VAL A 99 -0.49 8.86 19.36
N TRP A 100 -0.51 7.83 20.20
CA TRP A 100 -0.82 7.97 21.63
C TRP A 100 0.11 8.97 22.33
N PHE A 101 1.42 8.88 22.10
CA PHE A 101 2.38 9.85 22.64
C PHE A 101 2.11 11.27 22.13
N GLY A 102 1.73 11.40 20.86
CA GLY A 102 1.34 12.68 20.26
C GLY A 102 0.16 13.32 20.98
N VAL A 103 -0.94 12.58 21.17
CA VAL A 103 -2.13 13.07 21.87
C VAL A 103 -1.87 13.33 23.36
N LYS A 104 -1.07 12.49 24.01
CA LYS A 104 -0.81 12.61 25.46
C LYS A 104 0.04 13.82 25.84
N PHE A 105 0.99 14.19 24.99
CA PHE A 105 2.00 15.20 25.31
C PHE A 105 1.97 16.42 24.39
N THR A 106 1.41 16.31 23.19
CA THR A 106 1.34 17.42 22.21
C THR A 106 -0.03 17.43 21.50
N PRO A 107 -1.16 17.57 22.22
CA PRO A 107 -2.50 17.54 21.65
C PRO A 107 -2.83 18.85 20.91
N GLY A 108 -2.09 19.16 19.84
CA GLY A 108 -2.21 20.41 19.12
C GLY A 108 -0.91 20.83 18.44
N GLY A 109 -0.91 22.06 17.92
CA GLY A 109 0.28 22.67 17.35
C GLY A 109 0.79 22.00 16.07
N HIS A 110 2.11 22.10 15.86
CA HIS A 110 2.79 21.76 14.61
C HIS A 110 2.60 20.32 14.14
N SER A 111 2.55 19.36 15.06
CA SER A 111 2.37 17.93 14.73
C SER A 111 1.02 17.61 14.11
N THR A 112 -0.01 18.42 14.34
CA THR A 112 -1.36 18.15 13.83
C THR A 112 -1.48 18.30 12.31
N PHE A 113 -0.51 18.94 11.65
CA PHE A 113 -0.41 18.97 10.18
C PHE A 113 -0.30 17.58 9.58
N PHE A 114 0.43 16.67 10.25
CA PHE A 114 0.51 15.28 9.84
C PHE A 114 -0.88 14.60 9.86
N GLY A 115 -1.66 14.82 10.92
CA GLY A 115 -3.02 14.29 11.02
C GLY A 115 -3.94 14.84 9.94
N LEU A 116 -3.82 16.12 9.61
CA LEU A 116 -4.58 16.76 8.52
C LEU A 116 -4.28 16.11 7.16
N LEU A 117 -3.00 15.99 6.78
CA LEU A 117 -2.62 15.38 5.51
C LEU A 117 -3.00 13.89 5.46
N ASN A 118 -2.77 13.16 6.56
CA ASN A 118 -3.10 11.75 6.63
C ASN A 118 -4.60 11.52 6.45
N THR A 119 -5.45 12.27 7.16
CA THR A 119 -6.92 12.14 7.02
C THR A 119 -7.38 12.47 5.61
N PHE A 120 -6.83 13.51 4.98
CA PHE A 120 -7.13 13.84 3.58
C PHE A 120 -6.80 12.68 2.63
N VAL A 121 -5.57 12.14 2.70
CA VAL A 121 -5.17 11.02 1.83
C VAL A 121 -5.94 9.74 2.16
N HIS A 122 -6.25 9.49 3.44
CA HIS A 122 -7.08 8.35 3.84
C HIS A 122 -8.49 8.45 3.29
N ILE A 123 -9.10 9.64 3.21
CA ILE A 123 -10.40 9.82 2.55
C ILE A 123 -10.32 9.35 1.09
N VAL A 124 -9.28 9.77 0.35
CA VAL A 124 -9.09 9.37 -1.06
C VAL A 124 -8.83 7.86 -1.18
N MET A 125 -7.99 7.31 -0.29
CA MET A 125 -7.64 5.88 -0.27
C MET A 125 -8.86 4.99 0.05
N TYR A 126 -9.64 5.34 1.07
CA TYR A 126 -10.85 4.59 1.42
C TYR A 126 -11.95 4.72 0.38
N THR A 127 -12.04 5.86 -0.31
CA THR A 127 -12.93 6.02 -1.46
C THR A 127 -12.56 5.02 -2.57
N TYR A 128 -11.26 4.83 -2.83
CA TYR A 128 -10.81 3.81 -3.77
C TYR A 128 -11.14 2.38 -3.31
N TYR A 129 -11.00 2.06 -2.02
CA TYR A 129 -11.40 0.75 -1.49
C TYR A 129 -12.91 0.51 -1.57
N LEU A 130 -13.73 1.54 -1.33
CA LEU A 130 -15.17 1.49 -1.52
C LEU A 130 -15.51 1.13 -2.97
N PHE A 131 -14.96 1.84 -3.96
CA PHE A 131 -15.21 1.52 -5.37
C PHE A 131 -14.68 0.13 -5.77
N THR A 132 -13.59 -0.33 -5.16
CA THR A 132 -13.08 -1.69 -5.38
C THR A 132 -14.04 -2.75 -4.83
N ALA A 133 -14.74 -2.44 -3.73
CA ALA A 133 -15.70 -3.33 -3.07
C ALA A 133 -17.05 -3.42 -3.79
N LEU A 134 -17.46 -2.38 -4.55
CA LEU A 134 -18.71 -2.37 -5.33
C LEU A 134 -18.73 -3.35 -6.53
N GLY A 135 -17.60 -4.02 -6.80
CA GLY A 135 -17.54 -5.17 -7.71
C GLY A 135 -16.85 -4.89 -9.07
N PRO A 136 -16.83 -5.89 -9.97
CA PRO A 136 -16.07 -5.85 -11.22
C PRO A 136 -16.47 -4.69 -12.15
N GLN A 137 -17.73 -4.26 -12.08
CA GLN A 137 -18.25 -3.16 -12.89
C GLN A 137 -17.58 -1.81 -12.58
N PHE A 138 -17.14 -1.60 -11.34
CA PHE A 138 -16.43 -0.38 -10.94
C PHE A 138 -14.91 -0.53 -11.04
N GLN A 139 -14.38 -1.75 -10.85
CA GLN A 139 -12.94 -2.03 -10.90
C GLN A 139 -12.30 -1.65 -12.25
N LYS A 140 -13.03 -1.73 -13.37
CA LYS A 140 -12.53 -1.29 -14.68
C LYS A 140 -12.15 0.21 -14.74
N TYR A 141 -12.73 1.05 -13.89
CA TYR A 141 -12.45 2.48 -13.84
C TYR A 141 -11.30 2.84 -12.88
N LEU A 142 -10.72 1.86 -12.18
CA LEU A 142 -9.70 2.06 -11.14
C LEU A 142 -8.26 2.07 -11.67
N TRP A 143 -8.04 2.63 -12.87
CA TRP A 143 -6.71 2.74 -13.51
C TRP A 143 -5.73 3.63 -12.73
N TRP A 144 -6.24 4.45 -11.82
CA TRP A 144 -5.48 5.46 -11.09
C TRP A 144 -4.86 4.96 -9.77
N LYS A 145 -4.87 3.64 -9.53
CA LYS A 145 -4.24 3.01 -8.35
C LYS A 145 -2.79 3.44 -8.12
N LYS A 146 -2.00 3.60 -9.20
CA LYS A 146 -0.61 4.06 -9.11
C LYS A 146 -0.49 5.49 -8.56
N TYR A 147 -1.45 6.36 -8.89
CA TYR A 147 -1.46 7.76 -8.44
C TYR A 147 -1.85 7.86 -6.96
N LEU A 148 -2.62 6.91 -6.43
CA LEU A 148 -2.87 6.81 -4.99
C LEU A 148 -1.59 6.55 -4.21
N THR A 149 -0.81 5.56 -4.64
CA THR A 149 0.48 5.25 -3.98
C THR A 149 1.45 6.43 -4.10
N ALA A 150 1.49 7.10 -5.26
CA ALA A 150 2.26 8.34 -5.42
C ALA A 150 1.77 9.47 -4.50
N LEU A 151 0.46 9.64 -4.32
CA LEU A 151 -0.12 10.64 -3.40
C LEU A 151 0.31 10.37 -1.95
N GLN A 152 0.30 9.10 -1.52
CA GLN A 152 0.79 8.68 -0.19
C GLN A 152 2.28 8.99 -0.01
N MET A 153 3.11 8.75 -1.03
CA MET A 153 4.52 9.10 -0.99
C MET A 153 4.75 10.62 -0.89
N VAL A 154 4.01 11.41 -1.68
CA VAL A 154 4.06 12.88 -1.61
C VAL A 154 3.66 13.39 -0.23
N GLN A 155 2.64 12.79 0.39
CA GLN A 155 2.25 13.10 1.77
C GLN A 155 3.45 12.95 2.73
N PHE A 156 4.20 11.85 2.67
CA PHE A 156 5.35 11.66 3.57
C PHE A 156 6.44 12.71 3.35
N VAL A 157 6.70 13.11 2.10
CA VAL A 157 7.64 14.20 1.79
C VAL A 157 7.16 15.53 2.39
N LEU A 158 5.88 15.87 2.24
CA LEU A 158 5.32 17.09 2.80
C LEU A 158 5.37 17.10 4.34
N ILE A 159 5.07 15.97 4.98
CA ILE A 159 5.19 15.81 6.44
C ILE A 159 6.64 15.98 6.88
N MET A 160 7.59 15.39 6.14
CA MET A 160 9.02 15.44 6.45
C MET A 160 9.56 16.87 6.37
N VAL A 161 9.26 17.60 5.28
CA VAL A 161 9.63 19.01 5.12
C VAL A 161 8.98 19.85 6.22
N HIS A 162 7.69 19.65 6.47
CA HIS A 162 6.98 20.40 7.50
C HIS A 162 7.51 20.11 8.90
N ALA A 163 7.90 18.87 9.23
CA ALA A 163 8.46 18.53 10.52
C ALA A 163 9.88 19.10 10.68
N PHE A 164 10.79 18.79 9.74
CA PHE A 164 12.20 19.15 9.86
C PHE A 164 12.48 20.64 9.73
N GLN A 165 11.56 21.46 9.19
CA GLN A 165 11.74 22.92 9.21
C GLN A 165 11.92 23.47 10.63
N LEU A 166 11.32 22.85 11.67
CA LEU A 166 11.47 23.26 13.07
C LEU A 166 12.87 22.98 13.64
N LEU A 167 13.70 22.21 12.95
CA LEU A 167 15.10 22.04 13.33
C LEU A 167 15.94 23.27 12.97
N PHE A 168 15.47 24.09 12.04
CA PHE A 168 16.17 25.27 11.51
C PHE A 168 15.53 26.60 11.94
N ILE A 169 14.41 26.56 12.67
CA ILE A 169 13.66 27.74 13.12
C ILE A 169 13.50 27.66 14.63
N ASP A 170 13.75 28.77 15.33
CA ASP A 170 13.46 28.88 16.76
C ASP A 170 11.95 28.91 16.99
N CYS A 171 11.42 27.78 17.46
CA CYS A 171 10.01 27.58 17.74
C CYS A 171 9.85 26.91 19.10
N ASN A 172 8.88 27.37 19.90
CA ASN A 172 8.54 26.75 21.18
C ASN A 172 7.73 25.45 20.97
N TYR A 173 8.36 24.47 20.33
CA TYR A 173 7.81 23.15 20.06
C TYR A 173 8.85 22.08 20.41
N PRO A 174 8.48 20.98 21.09
CA PRO A 174 9.45 19.99 21.55
C PRO A 174 10.16 19.28 20.39
N LYS A 175 11.47 19.51 20.25
CA LYS A 175 12.32 18.93 19.19
C LYS A 175 12.32 17.40 19.18
N ALA A 176 12.08 16.76 20.32
CA ALA A 176 11.94 15.30 20.41
C ALA A 176 10.78 14.78 19.53
N PHE A 177 9.64 15.47 19.52
CA PHE A 177 8.50 15.10 18.67
C PHE A 177 8.75 15.39 17.19
N VAL A 178 9.59 16.38 16.88
CA VAL A 178 10.02 16.65 15.49
C VAL A 178 10.81 15.46 14.94
N TRP A 179 11.82 15.00 15.68
CA TRP A 179 12.58 13.81 15.30
C TRP A 179 11.71 12.57 15.24
N TRP A 180 10.82 12.37 16.22
CA TRP A 180 9.90 11.25 16.25
C TRP A 180 9.04 11.16 14.98
N ILE A 181 8.34 12.26 14.63
CA ILE A 181 7.47 12.31 13.45
C ILE A 181 8.30 12.21 12.16
N GLY A 182 9.43 12.92 12.10
CA GLY A 182 10.31 12.91 10.93
C GLY A 182 10.87 11.52 10.63
N MET A 183 11.38 10.80 11.63
CA MET A 183 11.90 9.44 11.44
C MET A 183 10.81 8.44 11.03
N HIS A 184 9.60 8.54 11.59
CA HIS A 184 8.47 7.72 11.14
C HIS A 184 8.12 8.00 9.67
N ALA A 185 8.08 9.27 9.27
CA ALA A 185 7.81 9.66 7.89
C ALA A 185 8.88 9.12 6.92
N VAL A 186 10.16 9.17 7.31
CA VAL A 186 11.27 8.59 6.53
C VAL A 186 11.12 7.08 6.38
N MET A 187 10.86 6.36 7.48
CA MET A 187 10.66 4.91 7.46
C MET A 187 9.51 4.52 6.52
N PHE A 188 8.35 5.17 6.63
CA PHE A 188 7.21 4.89 5.76
C PHE A 188 7.48 5.27 4.31
N PHE A 189 8.18 6.37 4.05
CA PHE A 189 8.57 6.73 2.69
C PHE A 189 9.38 5.62 2.01
N PHE A 190 10.36 5.04 2.72
CA PHE A 190 11.14 3.93 2.18
C PHE A 190 10.31 2.68 1.93
N LEU A 191 9.46 2.29 2.89
CA LEU A 191 8.57 1.12 2.72
C LEU A 191 7.59 1.29 1.55
N PHE A 192 7.03 2.50 1.38
CA PHE A 192 6.13 2.81 0.27
C PHE A 192 6.87 2.89 -1.07
N ASN A 193 8.08 3.45 -1.09
CA ASN A 193 8.92 3.46 -2.28
C ASN A 193 9.26 2.03 -2.70
N GLU A 194 9.70 1.17 -1.78
CA GLU A 194 9.96 -0.24 -2.06
C GLU A 194 8.72 -0.94 -2.63
N PHE A 195 7.56 -0.78 -1.97
CA PHE A 195 6.28 -1.29 -2.46
C PHE A 195 5.95 -0.79 -3.89
N TYR A 196 6.18 0.50 -4.17
CA TYR A 196 5.91 1.10 -5.47
C TYR A 196 6.80 0.51 -6.56
N GLN A 197 8.10 0.36 -6.30
CA GLN A 197 9.06 -0.21 -7.25
C GLN A 197 8.72 -1.68 -7.54
N ASN A 198 8.46 -2.47 -6.49
CA ASN A 198 8.15 -3.89 -6.60
C ASN A 198 6.80 -4.15 -7.31
N THR A 199 5.80 -3.31 -7.05
CA THR A 199 4.46 -3.50 -7.63
C THR A 199 4.37 -2.98 -9.06
N TYR A 200 4.88 -1.78 -9.32
CA TYR A 200 4.63 -1.10 -10.59
C TYR A 200 5.82 -1.17 -11.55
N LYS A 201 7.07 -1.06 -11.09
CA LYS A 201 8.22 -1.11 -12.01
C LYS A 201 8.62 -2.54 -12.34
N ALA A 202 8.77 -3.40 -11.33
CA ALA A 202 9.16 -4.79 -11.56
C ALA A 202 8.11 -5.56 -12.38
N HIS A 203 6.82 -5.31 -12.17
CA HIS A 203 5.76 -5.93 -12.97
C HIS A 203 5.79 -5.49 -14.44
N MET A 204 6.05 -4.20 -14.72
CA MET A 204 6.20 -3.72 -16.09
C MET A 204 7.41 -4.38 -16.78
N LEU A 205 8.57 -4.39 -16.12
CA LEU A 205 9.77 -5.03 -16.65
C LEU A 205 9.58 -6.53 -16.92
N ARG A 206 8.95 -7.26 -15.99
CA ARG A 206 8.63 -8.69 -16.19
C ARG A 206 7.68 -8.92 -17.36
N ARG A 207 6.65 -8.07 -17.51
CA ARG A 207 5.71 -8.14 -18.63
C ARG A 207 6.40 -7.87 -19.96
N ASP A 208 7.27 -6.87 -20.01
CA ASP A 208 7.98 -6.48 -21.22
C ASP A 208 9.02 -7.55 -21.60
N ALA A 209 9.70 -8.14 -20.62
CA ALA A 209 10.60 -9.29 -20.82
C ALA A 209 9.85 -10.54 -21.33
N ALA A 210 8.68 -10.85 -20.75
CA ALA A 210 7.84 -11.97 -21.22
C ALA A 210 7.31 -11.74 -22.64
N ALA A 211 6.94 -10.51 -22.98
CA ALA A 211 6.53 -10.15 -24.34
C ALA A 211 7.70 -10.26 -25.34
N ALA A 212 8.91 -9.85 -24.94
CA ALA A 212 10.11 -10.01 -25.76
C ALA A 212 10.48 -11.49 -25.97
N ALA A 213 10.36 -12.32 -24.94
CA ALA A 213 10.59 -13.76 -25.04
C ALA A 213 9.63 -14.44 -26.02
N LYS A 214 8.32 -14.11 -25.95
CA LYS A 214 7.32 -14.62 -26.91
C LYS A 214 7.60 -14.19 -28.35
N ARG A 215 8.09 -12.96 -28.57
CA ARG A 215 8.49 -12.49 -29.90
C ARG A 215 9.67 -13.28 -30.45
N ARG A 216 10.70 -13.51 -29.64
CA ARG A 216 11.87 -14.32 -30.03
C ARG A 216 11.48 -15.77 -30.35
N GLU A 217 10.60 -16.37 -29.56
CA GLU A 217 10.10 -17.71 -29.83
C GLU A 217 9.32 -17.78 -31.15
N ALA A 218 8.45 -16.79 -31.43
CA ALA A 218 7.73 -16.70 -32.70
C ALA A 218 8.67 -16.51 -33.89
N GLU A 219 9.72 -15.68 -33.76
CA GLU A 219 10.75 -15.48 -34.78
C GLU A 219 11.54 -16.78 -35.06
N LEU A 220 11.90 -17.53 -34.02
CA LEU A 220 12.58 -18.83 -34.16
C LEU A 220 11.71 -19.87 -34.86
N LEU A 221 10.41 -19.93 -34.51
CA LEU A 221 9.45 -20.82 -35.16
C LEU A 221 9.27 -20.48 -36.65
N LEU A 222 9.19 -19.19 -36.99
CA LEU A 222 9.12 -18.71 -38.38
C LEU A 222 10.38 -19.09 -39.16
N GLN A 223 11.57 -18.92 -38.57
CA GLN A 223 12.83 -19.32 -39.21
C GLN A 223 12.89 -20.83 -39.45
N GLN A 224 12.48 -21.64 -38.48
CA GLN A 224 12.43 -23.09 -38.63
C GLN A 224 11.47 -23.51 -39.74
N GLN A 225 10.30 -22.86 -39.85
CA GLN A 225 9.35 -23.13 -40.92
C GLN A 225 9.90 -22.75 -42.31
N GLN A 226 10.60 -21.62 -42.43
CA GLN A 226 11.26 -21.22 -43.67
C GLN A 226 12.39 -22.19 -44.08
N GLN A 227 13.17 -22.70 -43.11
CA GLN A 227 14.20 -23.71 -43.39
C GLN A 227 13.60 -25.03 -43.91
N LEU A 228 12.47 -25.47 -43.34
CA LEU A 228 11.76 -26.65 -43.80
C LEU A 228 11.14 -26.44 -45.20
N GLN A 229 10.68 -25.23 -45.52
CA GLN A 229 10.15 -24.89 -46.86
C GLN A 229 11.25 -24.77 -47.93
N ASN A 230 12.41 -24.20 -47.58
CA ASN A 230 13.55 -24.05 -48.50
C ASN A 230 14.42 -25.32 -48.61
N GLY A 231 14.16 -26.34 -47.79
CA GLY A 231 14.93 -27.58 -47.72
C GLY A 231 14.61 -28.65 -48.77
N HIS A 232 13.88 -28.33 -49.84
CA HIS A 232 13.65 -29.28 -50.94
C HIS A 232 14.63 -29.06 -52.10
N VAL A 233 15.33 -30.13 -52.45
CA VAL A 233 16.30 -30.35 -53.55
C VAL A 233 17.78 -30.09 -53.22
N ALA A 234 18.41 -31.07 -52.59
CA ALA A 234 19.68 -31.62 -53.07
C ALA A 234 19.73 -33.12 -52.72
N ASN A 235 19.33 -33.96 -53.67
CA ASN A 235 19.47 -35.41 -53.58
C ASN A 235 20.95 -35.75 -53.81
N GLY A 236 21.70 -35.97 -52.73
CA GLY A 236 23.08 -36.42 -52.76
C GLY A 236 23.26 -37.54 -51.75
N SER A 237 23.39 -38.78 -52.25
CA SER A 237 23.74 -39.94 -51.44
C SER A 237 25.01 -39.66 -50.63
N ALA A 238 24.89 -39.64 -49.31
CA ALA A 238 26.03 -39.69 -48.40
C ALA A 238 25.75 -40.76 -47.33
N ASN A 239 26.53 -41.82 -47.42
CA ASN A 239 26.58 -42.92 -46.47
C ASN A 239 27.31 -42.40 -45.21
N GLY A 240 26.65 -42.39 -44.06
CA GLY A 240 27.20 -41.81 -42.83
C GLY A 240 26.69 -42.54 -41.59
N THR A 241 27.61 -43.22 -40.92
CA THR A 241 27.46 -44.03 -39.70
C THR A 241 26.77 -43.31 -38.53
N LEU A 242 25.83 -44.01 -37.89
CA LEU A 242 25.24 -43.66 -36.60
C LEU A 242 26.30 -43.66 -35.49
N SER A 243 26.60 -42.48 -34.93
CA SER A 243 27.29 -42.34 -33.64
C SER A 243 26.28 -41.94 -32.58
N ASN A 244 26.17 -42.77 -31.55
CA ASN A 244 25.28 -42.62 -30.41
C ASN A 244 25.92 -41.62 -29.42
N GLY A 245 25.43 -40.38 -29.39
CA GLY A 245 25.89 -39.34 -28.47
C GLY A 245 24.85 -39.05 -27.39
N THR A 246 25.01 -39.68 -26.23
CA THR A 246 24.30 -39.35 -24.99
C THR A 246 24.73 -37.97 -24.48
N GLY A 247 23.95 -36.94 -24.81
CA GLY A 247 24.13 -35.57 -24.31
C GLY A 247 23.07 -35.21 -23.25
N ASN A 248 23.52 -34.98 -22.03
CA ASN A 248 22.75 -34.68 -20.81
C ASN A 248 21.62 -33.64 -20.97
N LYS A 249 20.37 -34.05 -20.80
CA LYS A 249 19.18 -33.18 -20.66
C LYS A 249 18.94 -32.67 -19.21
N ALA A 250 19.94 -32.74 -18.34
CA ALA A 250 19.80 -32.36 -16.93
C ALA A 250 20.32 -30.93 -16.60
N ALA A 251 21.05 -30.28 -17.49
CA ALA A 251 21.71 -29.00 -17.20
C ALA A 251 20.81 -27.75 -17.39
N ASP A 252 19.68 -27.86 -18.10
CA ASP A 252 18.81 -26.71 -18.39
C ASP A 252 17.81 -26.35 -17.26
N TYR A 253 17.79 -27.11 -16.16
CA TYR A 253 16.80 -26.93 -15.10
C TYR A 253 17.11 -25.81 -14.10
N TYR A 254 18.34 -25.29 -14.07
CA TYR A 254 18.75 -24.26 -13.09
C TYR A 254 18.62 -22.80 -13.57
N VAL A 255 18.26 -22.57 -14.84
CA VAL A 255 18.22 -21.20 -15.42
C VAL A 255 16.82 -20.56 -15.39
N ARG A 256 15.74 -21.36 -15.26
CA ARG A 256 14.38 -20.86 -15.05
C ARG A 256 13.97 -21.09 -13.61
N GLY A 257 14.11 -20.08 -12.77
CA GLY A 257 13.71 -20.10 -11.36
C GLY A 257 12.20 -20.17 -11.12
N ASP A 258 11.53 -21.14 -11.74
CA ASP A 258 10.11 -21.42 -11.53
C ASP A 258 9.98 -22.53 -10.46
N LEU A 259 9.31 -22.18 -9.35
CA LEU A 259 8.98 -23.10 -8.26
C LEU A 259 8.05 -24.25 -8.76
N PRO A 260 8.21 -25.49 -8.30
CA PRO A 260 7.37 -26.60 -8.74
C PRO A 260 6.06 -26.61 -7.94
N ALA A 261 5.01 -26.05 -8.51
CA ALA A 261 3.66 -26.19 -7.98
C ALA A 261 2.63 -26.39 -9.10
N GLU A 262 2.95 -27.17 -10.14
CA GLU A 262 1.97 -27.66 -11.13
C GLU A 262 2.42 -28.98 -11.78
N MET A 263 2.76 -29.99 -10.97
CA MET A 263 2.99 -31.35 -11.50
C MET A 263 2.22 -32.41 -10.73
N GLU A 264 0.96 -32.12 -10.40
CA GLU A 264 0.04 -33.13 -9.87
C GLU A 264 -1.41 -32.82 -10.28
N LEU A 265 -1.73 -32.85 -11.59
CA LEU A 265 -3.14 -33.04 -12.01
C LEU A 265 -3.37 -33.52 -13.45
N THR A 266 -2.35 -33.98 -14.19
CA THR A 266 -2.55 -34.49 -15.57
C THR A 266 -1.93 -35.87 -15.77
N GLN A 267 -2.26 -36.80 -14.90
CA GLN A 267 -2.21 -38.24 -15.19
C GLN A 267 -3.47 -38.93 -14.64
N ARG A 268 -4.59 -38.74 -15.33
CA ARG A 268 -5.65 -39.76 -15.39
C ARG A 268 -6.00 -39.98 -16.85
N PRO A 269 -5.71 -41.15 -17.43
CA PRO A 269 -6.20 -41.47 -18.76
C PRO A 269 -7.72 -41.67 -18.72
N ALA A 270 -8.41 -41.09 -19.70
CA ALA A 270 -9.83 -41.31 -19.94
C ALA A 270 -10.06 -42.78 -20.31
N ALA A 271 -10.80 -43.51 -19.46
CA ALA A 271 -11.32 -44.82 -19.78
C ALA A 271 -12.53 -44.64 -20.72
N ASN A 272 -12.40 -45.11 -21.96
CA ASN A 272 -13.52 -45.39 -22.85
C ASN A 272 -13.32 -46.79 -23.44
N THR A 273 -14.12 -47.75 -22.97
CA THR A 273 -14.34 -49.02 -23.67
C THR A 273 -15.76 -49.51 -23.39
N HIS A 274 -16.61 -49.34 -24.41
CA HIS A 274 -17.66 -50.24 -24.90
C HIS A 274 -18.54 -51.00 -23.90
N THR A 275 -19.80 -50.57 -23.79
CA THR A 275 -20.94 -51.46 -23.50
C THR A 275 -21.53 -51.92 -24.82
N ALA A 276 -21.44 -53.22 -25.10
CA ALA A 276 -22.18 -53.91 -26.15
C ALA A 276 -22.80 -55.18 -25.55
N ALA A 277 -24.12 -55.27 -25.70
CA ALA A 277 -24.97 -56.46 -25.81
C ALA A 277 -24.61 -57.74 -25.02
N GLN A 278 -25.43 -58.10 -24.04
CA GLN A 278 -26.45 -59.16 -24.12
C GLN A 278 -27.28 -59.17 -22.82
#